data_AF-A0A6N2D1H0-F1
#
_entry.id   AF-A0A6N2D1H0-F1
#
_cell.length_a   1.000
_cell.length_b   1.000
_cell.length_c   1.000
_cell.angle_alpha   90.00
_cell.angle_beta   90.00
_cell.angle_gamma   90.00
#
_symmetry.space_group_name_H-M   'P 1'
#
loop_
_entity.id
_entity.type
_entity.pdbx_description
1 polymer ?
#
loop_
_entity_poly.entity_id
_entity_poly.type
_entity_poly.pdbx_seq_one_letter_code
_entity_poly.pdbx_strand_id
1 'polypeptide(L)'
;MDTYIKYLLEDIRLAQRKEEEEPVQEETFEDHIRNVEQFISGDAEQTLAYHCGLKPEAFPPADQLNDDQMTVISRALDDLLKSWNAHVDIPEEVPAKMRYPLMVNLLNRSFTFIPSGFLGLDFCTGNPEDCELGDYCSCRDIE
;
A
#
# COMPACT_ATOMS: atom_id res chain seq x y z
N MET A 1 8.02 20.52 11.51
CA MET A 1 7.11 19.71 10.67
C MET A 1 6.09 20.65 10.03
N ASP A 2 6.15 20.77 8.70
CA ASP A 2 5.34 21.71 7.92
C ASP A 2 3.85 21.48 8.11
N THR A 3 3.09 22.57 8.11
CA THR A 3 1.63 22.56 8.31
C THR A 3 0.92 21.67 7.30
N TYR A 4 1.38 21.65 6.04
CA TYR A 4 0.83 20.79 5.01
C TYR A 4 0.99 19.30 5.32
N ILE A 5 2.18 18.88 5.75
CA ILE A 5 2.46 17.49 6.12
C ILE A 5 1.59 17.05 7.29
N LYS A 6 1.30 17.95 8.24
CA LYS A 6 0.37 17.65 9.33
C LYS A 6 -1.04 17.33 8.83
N TYR A 7 -1.56 18.10 7.88
CA TYR A 7 -2.87 17.84 7.29
C TYR A 7 -2.86 16.55 6.47
N LEU A 8 -1.82 16.31 5.67
CA LEU A 8 -1.69 15.06 4.90
C LEU A 8 -1.68 13.82 5.81
N LEU A 9 -0.97 13.87 6.94
CA LEU A 9 -0.95 12.78 7.91
C LEU A 9 -2.33 12.58 8.57
N GLU A 10 -3.08 13.65 8.80
CA GLU A 10 -4.45 13.55 9.30
C GLU A 10 -5.38 12.96 8.25
N ASP A 11 -5.24 13.34 6.98
CA ASP A 11 -6.00 12.76 5.87
C ASP A 11 -5.71 11.25 5.75
N ILE A 12 -4.44 10.83 5.83
CA ILE A 12 -4.06 9.41 5.86
C ILE A 12 -4.72 8.69 7.05
N ARG A 13 -4.70 9.31 8.24
CA ARG A 13 -5.32 8.75 9.44
C ARG A 13 -6.83 8.59 9.29
N LEU A 14 -7.51 9.56 8.67
CA LEU A 14 -8.96 9.50 8.42
C LEU A 14 -9.33 8.49 7.33
N ALA A 15 -8.41 8.20 6.40
CA ALA A 15 -8.54 7.19 5.36
C ALA A 15 -8.34 5.76 5.87
N GLN A 16 -7.87 5.57 7.11
CA GLN A 16 -7.78 4.26 7.73
C GLN A 16 -9.16 3.64 7.86
N ARG A 17 -9.27 2.36 7.53
CA ARG A 17 -10.51 1.62 7.75
C ARG A 17 -10.72 1.52 9.25
N LYS A 18 -11.88 1.99 9.71
CA LYS A 18 -12.32 1.73 11.07
C LYS A 18 -12.71 0.26 11.13
N GLU A 19 -12.25 -0.47 12.15
CA GLU A 19 -12.89 -1.72 12.57
C GLU A 19 -14.31 -1.38 13.05
N GLU A 20 -15.20 -1.02 12.13
CA GLU A 20 -16.61 -1.19 12.38
C GLU A 20 -16.82 -2.71 12.36
N GLU A 21 -17.46 -3.22 13.41
CA GLU A 21 -18.02 -4.57 13.44
C GLU A 21 -19.02 -4.67 12.28
N GLU A 22 -18.53 -4.82 11.04
CA GLU A 22 -19.36 -5.33 9.97
C GLU A 22 -19.91 -6.64 10.52
N PRO A 23 -21.25 -6.80 10.59
CA PRO A 23 -21.80 -8.05 11.06
C PRO A 23 -21.13 -9.12 10.23
N VAL A 24 -20.55 -10.14 10.89
CA VAL A 24 -20.01 -11.32 10.23
C VAL A 24 -21.16 -11.89 9.41
N GLN A 25 -21.27 -11.44 8.16
CA GLN A 25 -22.17 -12.03 7.20
C GLN A 25 -21.56 -13.41 7.01
N GLU A 26 -22.30 -14.45 7.36
CA GLU A 26 -21.89 -15.81 7.02
C GLU A 26 -21.69 -15.84 5.51
N GLU A 27 -20.43 -15.81 5.09
CA GLU A 27 -20.06 -15.90 3.69
C GLU A 27 -20.62 -17.23 3.18
N THR A 28 -21.51 -17.17 2.19
CA THR A 28 -22.00 -18.41 1.57
C THR A 28 -20.87 -19.06 0.80
N PHE A 29 -20.96 -20.36 0.56
CA PHE A 29 -19.96 -21.05 -0.27
C PHE A 29 -19.84 -20.41 -1.67
N GLU A 30 -20.97 -19.98 -2.25
CA GLU A 30 -21.01 -19.29 -3.53
C GLU A 30 -20.31 -17.92 -3.49
N ASP A 31 -20.46 -17.16 -2.41
CA ASP A 31 -19.74 -15.88 -2.24
C ASP A 31 -18.24 -16.10 -2.06
N HIS A 32 -17.86 -17.13 -1.31
CA HIS A 32 -16.47 -17.53 -1.14
C HIS A 32 -15.81 -17.88 -2.48
N ILE A 33 -16.46 -18.74 -3.28
CA ILE A 33 -15.95 -19.12 -4.61
C ILE A 33 -15.84 -17.90 -5.52
N ARG A 34 -16.83 -16.98 -5.50
CA ARG A 34 -16.77 -15.75 -6.29
C ARG A 34 -15.58 -14.86 -5.89
N ASN A 35 -15.35 -14.69 -4.59
CA ASN A 35 -14.24 -13.90 -4.07
C ASN A 35 -12.88 -14.52 -4.46
N VAL A 36 -12.78 -15.84 -4.40
CA VAL A 36 -11.59 -16.58 -4.86
C VAL A 36 -11.37 -16.40 -6.36
N GLU A 37 -12.42 -16.51 -7.18
CA GLU A 37 -12.32 -16.30 -8.63
C GLU A 37 -11.89 -14.88 -8.98
N GLN A 38 -12.46 -13.86 -8.32
CA GLN A 38 -12.07 -12.46 -8.53
C GLN A 38 -10.62 -12.18 -8.10
N PHE A 39 -10.17 -12.80 -7.00
CA PHE A 39 -8.79 -12.68 -6.56
C PHE A 39 -7.83 -13.33 -7.56
N ILE A 40 -8.14 -14.53 -8.05
CA ILE A 40 -7.30 -15.26 -9.02
C ILE A 40 -7.26 -14.57 -10.38
N SER A 41 -8.38 -14.00 -10.84
CA SER A 41 -8.42 -13.31 -12.13
C SER A 41 -7.60 -12.01 -12.11
N GLY A 42 -7.38 -11.43 -10.92
CA GLY A 42 -6.70 -10.15 -10.77
C GLY A 42 -7.56 -8.97 -11.26
N ASP A 43 -8.85 -9.18 -11.51
CA ASP A 43 -9.81 -8.14 -11.88
C ASP A 43 -10.22 -7.33 -10.64
N ALA A 44 -9.27 -6.60 -10.09
CA ALA A 44 -9.61 -5.54 -9.15
C ALA A 44 -10.28 -4.42 -9.93
N GLU A 45 -11.52 -4.11 -9.59
CA GLU A 45 -12.29 -3.09 -10.31
C GLU A 45 -11.74 -1.68 -10.06
N GLN A 46 -11.03 -1.46 -8.95
CA GLN A 46 -10.63 -0.14 -8.47
C GLN A 46 -9.22 -0.15 -7.85
N THR A 47 -8.67 1.05 -7.68
CA THR A 47 -7.35 1.26 -7.07
C THR A 47 -7.45 1.45 -5.56
N LEU A 48 -6.32 1.30 -4.85
CA LEU A 48 -6.27 1.61 -3.42
C LEU A 48 -6.71 3.07 -3.14
N ALA A 49 -6.32 4.03 -3.98
CA ALA A 49 -6.75 5.42 -3.92
C ALA A 49 -8.28 5.57 -3.90
N TYR A 50 -8.98 4.79 -4.72
CA TYR A 50 -10.44 4.79 -4.76
C TYR A 50 -11.04 4.31 -3.44
N HIS A 51 -10.48 3.25 -2.86
CA HIS A 51 -10.98 2.66 -1.61
C HIS A 51 -10.72 3.56 -0.39
N CYS A 52 -9.52 4.11 -0.26
CA CYS A 52 -9.14 4.92 0.90
C CYS A 52 -9.49 6.42 0.73
N GLY A 53 -9.86 6.85 -0.48
CA GLY A 53 -10.18 8.25 -0.78
C GLY A 53 -8.98 9.18 -0.87
N LEU A 54 -7.75 8.64 -0.83
CA LEU A 54 -6.52 9.42 -1.00
C LEU A 54 -6.15 9.53 -2.47
N LYS A 55 -5.66 10.72 -2.84
CA LYS A 55 -5.18 10.98 -4.21
C LYS A 55 -3.66 11.04 -4.21
N PRO A 56 -2.96 10.27 -5.07
CA PRO A 56 -1.51 10.35 -5.20
C PRO A 56 -1.02 11.79 -5.47
N GLU A 57 -1.82 12.61 -6.16
CA GLU A 57 -1.48 14.01 -6.47
C GLU A 57 -1.48 14.92 -5.24
N ALA A 58 -2.07 14.49 -4.13
CA ALA A 58 -2.00 15.19 -2.84
C ALA A 58 -0.67 14.96 -2.11
N PHE A 59 0.22 14.12 -2.64
CA PHE A 59 1.52 13.84 -2.05
C PHE A 59 2.60 14.70 -2.72
N PRO A 60 3.40 15.47 -1.97
CA PRO A 60 4.47 16.28 -2.54
C PRO A 60 5.51 15.40 -3.22
N PRO A 61 6.17 15.88 -4.29
CA PRO A 61 7.29 15.16 -4.87
C PRO A 61 8.46 15.05 -3.87
N ALA A 62 9.26 14.00 -3.99
CA ALA A 62 10.31 13.66 -3.02
C ALA A 62 11.41 14.74 -2.88
N ASP A 63 11.61 15.56 -3.92
CA ASP A 63 12.55 16.68 -3.93
C ASP A 63 12.11 17.87 -3.04
N GLN A 64 10.83 17.92 -2.67
CA GLN A 64 10.26 18.93 -1.77
C GLN A 64 10.23 18.49 -0.30
N LEU A 65 10.64 17.25 -0.02
CA LEU A 65 10.59 16.65 1.32
C LEU A 65 11.99 16.35 1.84
N ASN A 66 12.17 16.47 3.16
CA ASN A 66 13.34 15.91 3.83
C ASN A 66 13.12 14.44 4.22
N ASP A 67 14.20 13.75 4.56
CA ASP A 67 14.18 12.31 4.85
C ASP A 67 13.25 11.95 6.02
N ASP A 68 13.17 12.81 7.05
CA ASP A 68 12.27 12.62 8.18
C ASP A 68 10.80 12.69 7.75
N GLN A 69 10.44 13.67 6.90
CA GLN A 69 9.08 13.82 6.37
C GLN A 69 8.70 12.62 5.51
N MET A 70 9.58 12.20 4.59
CA MET A 70 9.36 11.00 3.75
C MET A 70 9.16 9.75 4.60
N THR A 71 9.95 9.60 5.66
CA THR A 71 9.86 8.46 6.58
C THR A 71 8.53 8.46 7.34
N VAL A 72 8.11 9.60 7.87
CA VAL A 72 6.85 9.70 8.64
C VAL A 72 5.64 9.45 7.73
N ILE A 73 5.63 9.98 6.50
CA ILE A 73 4.53 9.71 5.55
C ILE A 73 4.50 8.24 5.14
N SER A 74 5.67 7.65 4.85
CA SER A 74 5.76 6.23 4.49
C SER A 74 5.23 5.32 5.60
N ARG A 75 5.53 5.63 6.86
CA ARG A 75 4.99 4.90 8.02
C ARG A 75 3.48 5.05 8.16
N ALA A 76 2.95 6.26 7.94
CA ALA A 76 1.51 6.48 7.97
C ALA A 76 0.78 5.69 6.86
N LEU A 77 1.39 5.58 5.68
CA LEU A 77 0.90 4.74 4.59
C LEU A 77 0.99 3.24 4.92
N ASP A 78 2.03 2.78 5.61
CA ASP A 78 2.09 1.39 6.09
C ASP A 78 0.95 1.09 7.07
N ASP A 79 0.68 1.98 8.01
CA ASP A 79 -0.41 1.83 8.97
C ASP A 79 -1.78 1.87 8.28
N LEU A 80 -1.92 2.70 7.24
CA LEU A 80 -3.08 2.68 6.36
C LEU A 80 -3.25 1.30 5.73
N LEU A 81 -2.23 0.76 5.05
CA LEU A 81 -2.32 -0.56 4.42
C LEU A 81 -2.74 -1.65 5.40
N LYS A 82 -2.16 -1.65 6.61
CA LYS A 82 -2.52 -2.62 7.67
C LYS A 82 -4.00 -2.55 8.05
N SER A 83 -4.56 -1.34 8.16
CA SER A 83 -6.01 -1.17 8.43
C SER A 83 -6.90 -1.76 7.32
N TRP A 84 -6.37 -1.85 6.10
CA TRP A 84 -7.03 -2.43 4.94
C TRP A 84 -6.65 -3.90 4.69
N ASN A 85 -6.11 -4.61 5.70
CA ASN A 85 -5.62 -5.99 5.58
C ASN A 85 -4.56 -6.17 4.49
N ALA A 86 -3.73 -5.15 4.26
CA ALA A 86 -2.65 -5.18 3.30
C ALA A 86 -1.30 -4.89 3.97
N HIS A 87 -0.23 -5.36 3.37
CA HIS A 87 1.14 -5.04 3.78
C HIS A 87 2.04 -4.97 2.55
N VAL A 88 3.20 -4.37 2.75
CA VAL A 88 4.22 -4.21 1.73
C VAL A 88 5.56 -4.57 2.33
N ASP A 89 6.31 -5.42 1.64
CA ASP A 89 7.61 -5.88 2.08
C ASP A 89 8.71 -5.09 1.37
N ILE A 90 8.93 -3.85 1.85
CA ILE A 90 10.09 -3.03 1.44
C ILE A 90 11.15 -3.15 2.54
N PRO A 91 12.39 -3.60 2.22
CA PRO A 91 13.48 -3.72 3.18
C PRO A 91 13.76 -2.41 3.94
N GLU A 92 14.19 -2.51 5.20
CA GLU A 92 14.44 -1.34 6.06
C GLU A 92 15.63 -0.51 5.58
N GLU A 93 16.55 -1.12 4.85
CA GLU A 93 17.76 -0.51 4.30
C GLU A 93 17.46 0.44 3.12
N VAL A 94 16.26 0.35 2.53
CA VAL A 94 15.85 1.19 1.41
C VAL A 94 15.78 2.67 1.86
N PRO A 95 16.51 3.58 1.20
CA PRO A 95 16.52 4.99 1.56
C PRO A 95 15.12 5.61 1.50
N ALA A 96 14.85 6.59 2.38
CA ALA A 96 13.55 7.27 2.42
C ALA A 96 13.13 7.87 1.06
N LYS A 97 14.11 8.36 0.29
CA LYS A 97 13.92 8.89 -1.08
C LYS A 97 13.46 7.85 -2.10
N MET A 98 13.73 6.57 -1.87
CA MET A 98 13.23 5.46 -2.68
C MET A 98 11.94 4.89 -2.10
N ARG A 99 11.88 4.70 -0.78
CA ARG A 99 10.68 4.15 -0.10
C ARG A 99 9.45 5.02 -0.34
N TYR A 100 9.57 6.33 -0.19
CA TYR A 100 8.42 7.23 -0.25
C TYR A 100 7.68 7.20 -1.61
N PRO A 101 8.35 7.34 -2.77
CA PRO A 101 7.69 7.22 -4.06
C PRO A 101 7.03 5.86 -4.28
N LEU A 102 7.67 4.76 -3.84
CA LEU A 102 7.10 3.40 -3.92
C LEU A 102 5.79 3.33 -3.14
N MET A 103 5.78 3.81 -1.90
CA MET A 103 4.60 3.84 -1.04
C MET A 103 3.46 4.67 -1.64
N VAL A 104 3.76 5.84 -2.21
CA VAL A 104 2.74 6.69 -2.86
C VAL A 104 2.20 6.01 -4.12
N ASN A 105 3.04 5.33 -4.89
CA ASN A 105 2.62 4.62 -6.11
C ASN A 105 1.67 3.44 -5.82
N LEU A 106 1.71 2.85 -4.62
CA LEU A 106 0.72 1.83 -4.23
C LEU A 106 -0.72 2.33 -4.30
N LEU A 107 -0.96 3.64 -4.13
CA LEU A 107 -2.29 4.23 -4.28
C LEU A 107 -2.85 4.07 -5.70
N ASN A 108 -2.00 4.00 -6.72
CA ASN A 108 -2.40 3.78 -8.11
C ASN A 108 -2.62 2.31 -8.47
N ARG A 109 -2.22 1.38 -7.60
CA ARG A 109 -2.34 -0.04 -7.89
C ARG A 109 -3.77 -0.53 -7.70
N SER A 110 -4.16 -1.43 -8.60
CA SER A 110 -5.34 -2.29 -8.45
C SER A 110 -5.34 -2.95 -7.08
N PHE A 111 -6.45 -2.82 -6.36
CA PHE A 111 -6.58 -3.32 -4.99
C PHE A 111 -7.90 -4.06 -4.82
N THR A 112 -7.80 -5.33 -4.46
CA THR A 112 -8.97 -6.14 -4.08
C THR A 112 -9.00 -6.23 -2.56
N PHE A 113 -10.03 -5.66 -1.96
CA PHE A 113 -10.24 -5.80 -0.52
C PHE A 113 -10.56 -7.25 -0.16
N ILE A 114 -9.86 -7.77 0.84
CA ILE A 114 -10.13 -9.09 1.42
C ILE A 114 -10.62 -8.93 2.87
N PRO A 115 -11.83 -9.44 3.20
CA PRO A 115 -12.41 -9.29 4.53
C PRO A 115 -11.65 -10.09 5.59
N SER A 116 -10.96 -11.16 5.18
CA SER A 116 -10.10 -11.97 6.05
C SER A 116 -8.78 -12.30 5.34
N GLY A 117 -7.72 -12.47 6.13
CA GLY A 117 -6.36 -12.68 5.62
C GLY A 117 -5.58 -11.37 5.42
N PHE A 118 -4.41 -11.47 4.80
CA PHE A 118 -3.58 -10.32 4.45
C PHE A 118 -3.14 -10.38 2.99
N LEU A 119 -3.25 -9.26 2.29
CA LEU A 119 -2.74 -9.08 0.94
C LEU A 119 -1.32 -8.52 1.00
N GLY A 120 -0.36 -9.29 0.50
CA GLY A 120 1.00 -8.81 0.27
C GLY A 120 1.06 -8.05 -1.05
N LEU A 121 1.44 -6.77 -0.99
CA LEU A 121 1.73 -5.96 -2.16
C LEU A 121 3.26 -5.94 -2.34
N ASP A 122 3.77 -6.65 -3.34
CA ASP A 122 5.19 -6.64 -3.66
C ASP A 122 5.50 -5.79 -4.91
N PHE A 123 6.73 -5.29 -5.03
CA PHE A 123 7.23 -4.60 -6.24
C PHE A 123 8.07 -5.55 -7.11
N CYS A 124 8.02 -6.85 -6.85
CA CYS A 124 8.91 -7.81 -7.47
C CYS A 124 8.39 -8.19 -8.85
N THR A 125 9.14 -7.84 -9.88
CA THR A 125 8.85 -8.28 -11.26
C THR A 125 9.42 -9.66 -11.58
N GLY A 126 10.19 -10.24 -10.64
CA GLY A 126 11.04 -11.41 -10.90
C GLY A 126 12.24 -11.14 -11.81
N ASN A 127 12.43 -9.89 -12.27
CA ASN A 127 13.59 -9.45 -13.04
C ASN A 127 14.46 -8.51 -12.19
N PRO A 128 15.66 -8.96 -11.75
CA PRO A 128 16.58 -8.12 -10.99
C PRO A 128 17.08 -6.89 -11.75
N GLU A 129 17.18 -6.95 -13.07
CA GLU A 129 17.78 -5.88 -13.88
C GLU A 129 16.90 -4.61 -13.94
N ASP A 130 15.57 -4.79 -13.92
CA ASP A 130 14.58 -3.71 -14.02
C ASP A 130 13.86 -3.44 -12.68
N CYS A 131 14.40 -3.95 -11.56
CA CYS A 131 13.73 -3.84 -10.26
C CYS A 131 13.83 -2.43 -9.67
N GLU A 132 12.69 -1.85 -9.26
CA GLU A 132 12.65 -0.52 -8.62
C GLU A 132 13.42 -0.46 -7.28
N LEU A 133 13.64 -1.62 -6.64
CA LEU A 133 14.46 -1.74 -5.44
C LEU A 133 15.97 -1.79 -5.74
N GLY A 134 16.37 -2.10 -6.99
CA GLY A 134 17.77 -2.11 -7.44
C GLY A 134 18.70 -2.91 -6.52
N ASP A 135 19.73 -2.24 -5.99
CA ASP A 135 20.72 -2.83 -5.08
C ASP A 135 20.13 -3.30 -3.74
N TYR A 136 18.91 -2.89 -3.41
CA TYR A 136 18.24 -3.27 -2.17
C TYR A 136 17.31 -4.49 -2.32
N CYS A 137 17.20 -5.09 -3.52
CA CYS A 137 16.39 -6.31 -3.67
C CYS A 137 17.12 -7.54 -3.13
N SER A 138 16.46 -8.27 -2.21
CA SER A 138 16.92 -9.58 -1.71
C SER A 138 16.99 -10.65 -2.81
N CYS A 139 16.30 -10.45 -3.92
CA CYS A 139 16.31 -11.33 -5.07
C CYS A 139 17.69 -11.44 -5.77
N ARG A 140 18.65 -10.56 -5.46
CA ARG A 140 20.03 -10.66 -5.94
C ARG A 140 20.90 -11.64 -5.14
N ASP A 141 20.55 -11.90 -3.89
CA ASP A 141 21.31 -12.79 -3.01
C ASP A 141 20.94 -14.27 -3.22
N ILE A 142 19.95 -14.53 -4.08
CA ILE A 142 19.52 -15.87 -4.49
C ILE A 142 20.36 -16.28 -5.70
N GLU A 143 21.65 -16.58 -5.47
CA GLU A 143 22.51 -17.36 -6.38
C GLU A 143 22.68 -18.80 -5.89
#